data_AF-A0A7X6CDI9-F1
#
_entry.id   AF-A0A7X6CDI9-F1
#
_cell.length_a   1.000
_cell.length_b   1.000
_cell.length_c   1.000
_cell.angle_alpha   90.00
_cell.angle_beta   90.00
_cell.angle_gamma   90.00
#
_symmetry.space_group_name_H-M   'P 1'
#
loop_
_entity.id
_entity.type
_entity.pdbx_description
1 polymer ?
#
loop_
_entity_poly.entity_id
_entity_poly.type
_entity_poly.pdbx_seq_one_letter_code
_entity_poly.pdbx_strand_id
1 'polypeptide(L)'
;MKTKIAVLIALSSIATTALAASNRISNGQIIYTSGEVQLERQNGQIVRPTAGTRIYPGDKLRTAQNGQLTIQCADLGIKAIASSENQLNSCLLAKERSKSDCSADLIKCPARGDGKITWNSAPIPYIISPRRTKLLNNKPILRWNPVAGATSYKLSFRENGAKFNWEMTVSGTEAVYGGEPVLKPGASYKLIVETNTGISSENAVGEGDIEFSLLDEREMQRVKNEIGAIDKQVPNETAKKLAISNVYLNINSIAEAIEILESLPKIGVETPPIYRTLGDLYLEKLQLVPQAEFYYLKVINAAKPDDIEELTVARYGLGQVHSAMRKNQEAMRYLRMAKDGFKSLGDLPMVEKVEKQLRDLQRREERK
;
A
#
# COMPACT_ATOMS: atom_id res chain seq x y z
N MET A 1 -11.28 26.90 -73.44
CA MET A 1 -11.39 27.54 -72.11
C MET A 1 -12.12 26.60 -71.15
N LYS A 2 -11.38 25.74 -70.43
CA LYS A 2 -11.88 24.99 -69.24
C LYS A 2 -10.67 24.70 -68.34
N THR A 3 -10.45 25.60 -67.40
CA THR A 3 -9.38 25.52 -66.40
C THR A 3 -9.82 24.55 -65.32
N LYS A 4 -9.10 23.42 -65.14
CA LYS A 4 -9.31 22.53 -64.00
C LYS A 4 -8.48 23.04 -62.83
N ILE A 5 -9.13 23.52 -61.79
CA ILE A 5 -8.51 23.88 -60.51
C ILE A 5 -8.30 22.57 -59.73
N ALA A 6 -7.04 22.21 -59.50
CA ALA A 6 -6.67 21.14 -58.59
C ALA A 6 -6.64 21.73 -57.17
N VAL A 7 -7.55 21.27 -56.31
CA VAL A 7 -7.55 21.59 -54.88
C VAL A 7 -6.58 20.63 -54.19
N LEU A 8 -5.44 21.15 -53.74
CA LEU A 8 -4.55 20.45 -52.81
C LEU A 8 -5.20 20.47 -51.42
N ILE A 9 -5.71 19.33 -50.98
CA ILE A 9 -6.11 19.13 -49.58
C ILE A 9 -4.83 18.80 -48.81
N ALA A 10 -4.32 19.78 -48.07
CA ALA A 10 -3.28 19.55 -47.08
C ALA A 10 -3.88 18.68 -45.96
N LEU A 11 -3.49 17.40 -45.91
CA LEU A 11 -3.72 16.53 -44.77
C LEU A 11 -2.92 17.11 -43.59
N SER A 12 -3.59 17.90 -42.77
CA SER A 12 -3.10 18.30 -41.47
C SER A 12 -2.81 17.03 -40.66
N SER A 13 -1.55 16.89 -40.25
CA SER A 13 -1.09 15.86 -39.35
C SER A 13 -1.95 15.92 -38.10
N ILE A 14 -2.76 14.89 -37.88
CA ILE A 14 -3.43 14.70 -36.60
C ILE A 14 -2.31 14.54 -35.59
N ALA A 15 -2.05 15.59 -34.82
CA ALA A 15 -1.24 15.50 -33.63
C ALA A 15 -1.82 14.36 -32.81
N THR A 16 -1.05 13.27 -32.68
CA THR A 16 -1.32 12.23 -31.70
C THR A 16 -1.34 12.93 -30.36
N THR A 17 -2.54 13.23 -29.88
CA THR A 17 -2.76 13.67 -28.52
C THR A 17 -2.14 12.58 -27.66
N ALA A 18 -1.02 12.93 -27.02
CA ALA A 18 -0.47 12.14 -25.95
C ALA A 18 -1.64 11.89 -24.99
N LEU A 19 -2.08 10.64 -24.89
CA LEU A 19 -3.01 10.21 -23.87
C LEU A 19 -2.38 10.59 -22.54
N ALA A 20 -2.84 11.72 -22.02
CA ALA A 20 -2.44 12.26 -20.74
C ALA A 20 -2.57 11.14 -19.72
N ALA A 21 -1.52 10.97 -18.91
CA ALA A 21 -1.42 9.98 -17.86
C ALA A 21 -2.42 10.30 -16.72
N SER A 22 -3.71 10.20 -16.98
CA SER A 22 -4.74 10.29 -15.95
C SER A 22 -4.83 8.94 -15.23
N ASN A 23 -4.24 8.88 -14.04
CA ASN A 23 -4.31 7.74 -13.11
C ASN A 23 -3.88 6.39 -13.70
N ARG A 24 -2.57 6.16 -13.87
CA ARG A 24 -2.12 4.79 -14.15
C ARG A 24 -2.29 3.92 -12.91
N ILE A 25 -3.32 3.10 -12.91
CA ILE A 25 -3.48 2.02 -11.94
C ILE A 25 -2.45 0.96 -12.31
N SER A 26 -1.65 0.55 -11.32
CA SER A 26 -0.68 -0.54 -11.49
C SER A 26 -1.43 -1.80 -11.89
N ASN A 27 -1.02 -2.45 -12.97
CA ASN A 27 -1.61 -3.71 -13.43
C ASN A 27 -0.71 -4.93 -13.14
N GLY A 28 0.41 -4.69 -12.46
CA GLY A 28 1.24 -5.74 -11.88
C GLY A 28 2.37 -5.17 -11.05
N GLN A 29 3.30 -6.02 -10.67
CA GLN A 29 4.49 -5.70 -9.91
C GLN A 29 5.64 -6.62 -10.32
N ILE A 30 6.87 -6.10 -10.30
CA ILE A 30 8.08 -6.90 -10.45
C ILE A 30 8.37 -7.60 -9.11
N ILE A 31 8.43 -8.93 -9.13
CA ILE A 31 8.70 -9.74 -7.93
C ILE A 31 10.14 -10.26 -7.87
N TYR A 32 10.84 -10.27 -9.01
CA TYR A 32 12.23 -10.72 -9.11
C TYR A 32 12.95 -10.01 -10.25
N THR A 33 14.22 -9.69 -10.04
CA THR A 33 15.15 -9.23 -11.07
C THR A 33 16.52 -9.84 -10.84
N SER A 34 17.25 -10.14 -11.93
CA SER A 34 18.68 -10.46 -11.91
C SER A 34 19.36 -9.90 -13.15
N GLY A 35 20.65 -9.61 -13.04
CA GLY A 35 21.43 -9.00 -14.13
C GLY A 35 20.92 -7.61 -14.52
N GLU A 36 21.16 -7.23 -15.77
CA GLU A 36 20.73 -5.92 -16.28
C GLU A 36 19.29 -5.96 -16.80
N VAL A 37 18.43 -5.20 -16.14
CA VAL A 37 17.02 -5.05 -16.50
C VAL A 37 16.63 -3.57 -16.51
N GLN A 38 15.72 -3.21 -17.41
CA GLN A 38 15.17 -1.86 -17.53
C GLN A 38 13.66 -1.91 -17.71
N LEU A 39 13.00 -0.91 -17.15
CA LEU A 39 11.59 -0.64 -17.31
C LEU A 39 11.45 0.72 -18.00
N GLU A 40 11.03 0.73 -19.26
CA GLU A 40 10.73 1.98 -19.97
C GLU A 40 9.25 2.29 -19.77
N ARG A 41 8.96 3.38 -19.07
CA ARG A 41 7.61 3.92 -18.91
C ARG A 41 7.09 4.39 -20.27
N GLN A 42 5.77 4.41 -20.46
CA GLN A 42 5.15 4.89 -21.72
C GLN A 42 5.56 6.34 -22.10
N ASN A 43 5.99 7.18 -21.15
CA ASN A 43 6.51 8.53 -21.40
C ASN A 43 7.99 8.54 -21.85
N GLY A 44 8.62 7.37 -22.03
CA GLY A 44 10.02 7.21 -22.43
C GLY A 44 11.02 7.19 -21.27
N GLN A 45 10.58 7.43 -20.03
CA GLN A 45 11.49 7.38 -18.87
C GLN A 45 11.99 5.95 -18.65
N ILE A 46 13.30 5.80 -18.47
CA ILE A 46 13.93 4.52 -18.13
C ILE A 46 14.12 4.44 -16.62
N VAL A 47 13.58 3.38 -16.03
CA VAL A 47 13.71 3.04 -14.61
C VAL A 47 14.53 1.76 -14.49
N ARG A 48 15.39 1.69 -13.46
CA ARG A 48 16.05 0.44 -13.06
C ARG A 48 15.17 -0.24 -12.01
N PRO A 49 14.36 -1.25 -12.36
CA PRO A 49 13.42 -1.82 -11.42
C PRO A 49 14.11 -2.66 -10.35
N THR A 50 13.49 -2.70 -9.18
CA THR A 50 13.84 -3.59 -8.08
C THR A 50 12.63 -4.44 -7.69
N ALA A 51 12.82 -5.40 -6.79
CA ALA A 51 11.72 -6.14 -6.22
C ALA A 51 10.69 -5.18 -5.63
N GLY A 52 9.43 -5.34 -6.02
CA GLY A 52 8.32 -4.51 -5.60
C GLY A 52 8.00 -3.34 -6.55
N THR A 53 8.82 -3.05 -7.57
CA THR A 53 8.53 -1.97 -8.53
C THR A 53 7.20 -2.22 -9.24
N ARG A 54 6.31 -1.23 -9.22
CA ARG A 54 5.00 -1.27 -9.89
C ARG A 54 5.17 -1.15 -11.41
N ILE A 55 4.37 -1.91 -12.15
CA ILE A 55 4.28 -1.83 -13.61
C ILE A 55 2.90 -1.36 -14.02
N TYR A 56 2.85 -0.58 -15.09
CA TYR A 56 1.65 0.06 -15.59
C TYR A 56 1.37 -0.34 -17.04
N PRO A 57 0.12 -0.20 -17.51
CA PRO A 57 -0.19 -0.36 -18.92
C PRO A 57 0.70 0.54 -19.79
N GLY A 58 1.25 -0.03 -20.87
CA GLY A 58 2.13 0.67 -21.80
C GLY A 58 3.62 0.69 -21.43
N ASP A 59 4.00 0.19 -20.25
CA ASP A 59 5.41 0.00 -19.92
C ASP A 59 6.06 -1.07 -20.80
N LYS A 60 7.35 -0.91 -21.14
CA LYS A 60 8.18 -1.91 -21.80
C LYS A 60 9.18 -2.49 -20.82
N LEU A 61 9.25 -3.82 -20.79
CA LEU A 61 10.15 -4.60 -19.98
C LEU A 61 11.33 -5.05 -20.85
N ARG A 62 12.54 -4.72 -20.43
CA ARG A 62 13.78 -5.01 -21.18
C ARG A 62 14.76 -5.76 -20.31
N THR A 63 15.34 -6.82 -20.87
CA THR A 63 16.39 -7.63 -20.24
C THR A 63 17.61 -7.67 -21.17
N ALA A 64 18.80 -7.56 -20.60
CA ALA A 64 20.05 -7.82 -21.33
C ALA A 64 20.31 -9.34 -21.43
N GLN A 65 21.46 -9.73 -22.00
CA GLN A 65 21.86 -11.14 -22.12
C GLN A 65 21.98 -11.86 -20.77
N ASN A 66 22.37 -11.16 -19.70
CA ASN A 66 22.42 -11.70 -18.33
C ASN A 66 21.18 -11.35 -17.50
N GLY A 67 20.21 -10.65 -18.11
CA GLY A 67 19.04 -10.10 -17.42
C GLY A 67 17.91 -11.11 -17.35
N GLN A 68 17.24 -11.19 -16.19
CA GLN A 68 15.95 -11.88 -16.06
C GLN A 68 15.03 -11.04 -15.19
N LEU A 69 13.74 -11.06 -15.50
CA LEU A 69 12.75 -10.49 -14.61
C LEU A 69 11.53 -11.39 -14.49
N THR A 70 10.86 -11.31 -13.34
CA THR A 70 9.57 -11.96 -13.13
C THR A 70 8.59 -10.92 -12.63
N ILE A 71 7.42 -10.90 -13.25
CA ILE A 71 6.30 -10.05 -12.84
C ILE A 71 5.17 -10.90 -12.30
N GLN A 72 4.43 -10.34 -11.37
CA GLN A 72 3.11 -10.80 -10.98
C GLN A 72 2.10 -9.74 -11.39
N CYS A 73 1.14 -10.14 -12.21
CA CYS A 73 0.04 -9.30 -12.65
C CYS A 73 -1.00 -9.10 -11.53
N ALA A 74 -1.86 -8.09 -11.67
CA ALA A 74 -2.89 -7.78 -10.68
C ALA A 74 -3.96 -8.89 -10.55
N ASP A 75 -4.09 -9.77 -11.55
CA ASP A 75 -4.88 -10.99 -11.51
C ASP A 75 -4.14 -12.19 -10.89
N LEU A 76 -2.99 -11.94 -10.25
CA LEU A 76 -2.07 -12.90 -9.65
C LEU A 76 -1.29 -13.78 -10.64
N GLY A 77 -1.51 -13.63 -11.94
CA GLY A 77 -0.77 -14.35 -12.97
C GLY A 77 0.73 -14.02 -12.94
N ILE A 78 1.58 -15.03 -13.05
CA ILE A 78 3.04 -14.87 -13.03
C ILE A 78 3.58 -14.97 -14.46
N LYS A 79 4.51 -14.09 -14.81
CA LYS A 79 5.21 -14.12 -16.10
C LYS A 79 6.71 -13.91 -15.90
N ALA A 80 7.51 -14.82 -16.44
CA ALA A 80 8.95 -14.66 -16.54
C ALA A 80 9.29 -14.05 -17.90
N ILE A 81 10.16 -13.06 -17.90
CA ILE A 81 10.72 -12.44 -19.11
C ILE A 81 12.16 -12.93 -19.22
N ALA A 82 12.46 -13.63 -20.31
CA ALA A 82 13.75 -14.25 -20.51
C ALA A 82 14.84 -13.20 -20.84
N SER A 83 16.09 -13.62 -20.91
CA SER A 83 17.22 -12.77 -21.30
C SER A 83 17.11 -12.28 -22.74
N SER A 84 17.62 -11.08 -23.01
CA SER A 84 17.59 -10.42 -24.33
C SER A 84 16.19 -10.20 -24.89
N GLU A 85 15.20 -10.06 -24.03
CA GLU A 85 13.82 -9.77 -24.43
C GLU A 85 13.48 -8.29 -24.26
N ASN A 86 12.61 -7.81 -25.13
CA ASN A 86 12.00 -6.50 -25.05
C ASN A 86 10.51 -6.68 -25.36
N GLN A 87 9.68 -6.63 -24.33
CA GLN A 87 8.25 -6.86 -24.47
C GLN A 87 7.43 -5.77 -23.78
N LEU A 88 6.28 -5.46 -24.36
CA LEU A 88 5.29 -4.62 -23.69
C LEU A 88 4.71 -5.39 -22.50
N ASN A 89 4.42 -4.66 -21.43
CA ASN A 89 3.69 -5.19 -20.29
C ASN A 89 2.36 -5.80 -20.76
N SER A 90 2.25 -7.12 -20.63
CA SER A 90 1.12 -7.92 -21.08
C SER A 90 0.15 -8.29 -19.96
N CYS A 91 0.30 -7.73 -18.76
CA CYS A 91 -0.68 -7.92 -17.69
C CYS A 91 -2.03 -7.32 -18.09
N LEU A 92 -3.12 -8.04 -17.79
CA LEU A 92 -4.47 -7.53 -18.00
C LEU A 92 -4.67 -6.24 -17.22
N LEU A 93 -5.52 -5.34 -17.73
CA LEU A 93 -5.87 -4.13 -17.01
C LEU A 93 -6.42 -4.51 -15.63
N ALA A 94 -5.84 -3.93 -14.58
CA ALA A 94 -6.41 -4.05 -13.26
C ALA A 94 -7.83 -3.47 -13.31
N LYS A 95 -8.80 -4.22 -12.78
CA LYS A 95 -10.13 -3.64 -12.56
C LYS A 95 -9.94 -2.42 -11.67
N GLU A 96 -10.55 -1.30 -12.02
CA GLU A 96 -10.69 -0.20 -11.08
C GLU A 96 -11.46 -0.73 -9.89
N ARG A 97 -10.76 -1.14 -8.82
CA ARG A 97 -11.37 -1.15 -7.50
C ARG A 97 -11.69 0.31 -7.29
N SER A 98 -12.98 0.66 -7.26
CA SER A 98 -13.41 2.04 -7.16
C SER A 98 -12.55 2.72 -6.10
N LYS A 99 -11.88 3.83 -6.44
CA LYS A 99 -11.15 4.66 -5.47
C LYS A 99 -12.06 5.17 -4.32
N SER A 100 -13.35 4.81 -4.33
CA SER A 100 -14.25 4.79 -3.17
C SER A 100 -14.08 3.57 -2.26
N ASP A 101 -12.86 3.07 -2.06
CA ASP A 101 -12.52 2.16 -0.94
C ASP A 101 -12.47 2.90 0.42
N CYS A 102 -13.12 4.06 0.50
CA CYS A 102 -13.83 4.37 1.72
C CYS A 102 -15.11 3.57 1.63
N SER A 103 -15.13 2.36 2.23
CA SER A 103 -16.38 1.63 2.37
C SER A 103 -17.43 2.61 2.90
N ALA A 104 -18.64 2.57 2.36
CA ALA A 104 -19.69 3.52 2.69
C ALA A 104 -20.01 3.56 4.20
N ASP A 105 -19.59 2.52 4.94
CA ASP A 105 -19.71 2.36 6.38
C ASP A 105 -18.57 3.02 7.19
N LEU A 106 -17.46 3.42 6.54
CA LEU A 106 -16.40 4.24 7.13
C LEU A 106 -16.78 5.71 7.03
N ILE A 107 -17.64 6.11 7.97
CA ILE A 107 -18.28 7.42 8.19
C ILE A 107 -17.48 8.59 7.58
N LYS A 108 -17.83 8.95 6.33
CA LYS A 108 -17.37 10.13 5.58
C LYS A 108 -15.86 10.16 5.34
N CYS A 109 -15.48 9.82 4.12
CA CYS A 109 -14.22 10.24 3.51
C CYS A 109 -14.33 11.62 2.85
N PRO A 110 -13.54 12.61 3.31
CA PRO A 110 -13.17 13.71 2.45
C PRO A 110 -11.71 14.12 2.74
N ALA A 111 -10.74 13.74 1.90
CA ALA A 111 -9.39 14.33 1.94
C ALA A 111 -8.78 14.54 3.36
N ARG A 112 -8.48 13.46 4.11
CA ARG A 112 -7.59 13.39 5.30
C ARG A 112 -7.45 14.71 6.10
N GLY A 113 -8.56 15.23 6.65
CA GLY A 113 -8.58 16.59 7.19
C GLY A 113 -9.78 17.00 8.06
N ASP A 114 -10.69 16.10 8.41
CA ASP A 114 -11.91 16.39 9.19
C ASP A 114 -11.77 16.17 10.70
N GLY A 115 -10.54 16.21 11.22
CA GLY A 115 -10.28 16.42 12.65
C GLY A 115 -10.64 15.27 13.59
N LYS A 116 -11.06 14.12 13.06
CA LYS A 116 -11.43 12.93 13.84
C LYS A 116 -10.44 11.77 13.73
N ILE A 117 -9.28 11.95 13.09
CA ILE A 117 -8.21 10.94 13.10
C ILE A 117 -7.44 11.10 14.42
N THR A 118 -7.87 10.36 15.43
CA THR A 118 -7.25 10.28 16.77
C THR A 118 -5.90 9.57 16.79
N TRP A 119 -5.51 8.90 15.70
CA TRP A 119 -4.30 8.06 15.63
C TRP A 119 -2.99 8.82 15.41
N ASN A 120 -2.98 10.14 15.62
CA ASN A 120 -1.81 10.97 15.36
C ASN A 120 -0.84 11.05 16.55
N SER A 121 -1.26 10.63 17.75
CA SER A 121 -0.46 10.73 19.00
C SER A 121 -1.15 10.13 20.23
N ALA A 122 -2.23 9.35 20.07
CA ALA A 122 -3.09 9.00 21.20
C ALA A 122 -2.32 8.22 22.29
N PRO A 123 -2.42 8.62 23.58
CA PRO A 123 -1.81 7.95 24.72
C PRO A 123 -2.51 6.62 25.05
N ILE A 124 -2.98 5.89 24.04
CA ILE A 124 -3.80 4.69 24.18
C ILE A 124 -3.16 3.51 23.44
N PRO A 125 -3.46 2.27 23.84
CA PRO A 125 -2.90 1.08 23.21
C PRO A 125 -3.68 0.73 21.95
N TYR A 126 -3.65 1.60 20.94
CA TYR A 126 -4.40 1.37 19.70
C TYR A 126 -3.93 0.11 18.96
N ILE A 127 -4.88 -0.59 18.36
CA ILE A 127 -4.60 -1.86 17.69
C ILE A 127 -3.83 -1.62 16.40
N ILE A 128 -2.71 -2.32 16.25
CA ILE A 128 -1.89 -2.37 15.03
C ILE A 128 -2.26 -3.60 14.20
N SER A 129 -2.38 -4.76 14.85
CA SER A 129 -2.73 -6.04 14.23
C SER A 129 -3.39 -6.97 15.24
N PRO A 130 -4.34 -7.82 14.82
CA PRO A 130 -5.08 -7.74 13.56
C PRO A 130 -6.03 -6.55 13.55
N ARG A 131 -6.17 -5.88 12.40
CA ARG A 131 -7.04 -4.71 12.20
C ARG A 131 -7.52 -4.70 10.75
N ARG A 132 -8.82 -4.63 10.51
CA ARG A 132 -9.42 -4.52 9.16
C ARG A 132 -8.96 -5.60 8.19
N THR A 133 -8.81 -6.82 8.69
CA THR A 133 -8.15 -7.91 7.96
C THR A 133 -8.95 -9.18 8.06
N LYS A 134 -8.85 -10.02 7.02
CA LYS A 134 -9.21 -11.43 7.13
C LYS A 134 -7.97 -12.25 7.49
N LEU A 135 -8.11 -13.20 8.38
CA LEU A 135 -7.01 -14.04 8.84
C LEU A 135 -7.07 -15.43 8.22
N LEU A 136 -5.90 -15.96 7.88
CA LEU A 136 -5.73 -17.33 7.41
C LEU A 136 -5.67 -18.33 8.56
N ASN A 137 -5.13 -17.90 9.70
CA ASN A 137 -4.90 -18.75 10.86
C ASN A 137 -5.69 -18.24 12.08
N ASN A 138 -6.08 -19.17 12.94
CA ASN A 138 -6.80 -18.88 14.18
C ASN A 138 -5.87 -18.56 15.37
N LYS A 139 -4.59 -18.23 15.10
CA LYS A 139 -3.57 -17.90 16.10
C LYS A 139 -2.84 -16.60 15.73
N PRO A 140 -3.57 -15.48 15.54
CA PRO A 140 -2.96 -14.25 15.07
C PRO A 140 -1.91 -13.70 16.04
N ILE A 141 -0.93 -13.01 15.45
CA ILE A 141 -0.03 -12.12 16.18
C ILE A 141 -0.79 -10.81 16.47
N LEU A 142 -0.88 -10.51 17.76
CA LEU A 142 -1.54 -9.33 18.32
C LEU A 142 -0.48 -8.25 18.55
N ARG A 143 -0.67 -7.06 18.00
CA ARG A 143 0.24 -5.91 18.15
C ARG A 143 -0.55 -4.65 18.45
N TRP A 144 -0.04 -3.84 19.36
CA TRP A 144 -0.63 -2.55 19.74
C TRP A 144 0.43 -1.50 20.00
N ASN A 145 0.00 -0.24 20.08
CA ASN A 145 0.88 0.87 20.40
C ASN A 145 1.28 0.88 21.89
N PRO A 146 2.56 1.09 22.24
CA PRO A 146 2.95 1.28 23.63
C PRO A 146 2.32 2.53 24.24
N VAL A 147 1.98 2.46 25.52
CA VAL A 147 1.51 3.59 26.32
C VAL A 147 2.57 3.97 27.35
N ALA A 148 2.92 5.25 27.40
CA ALA A 148 3.90 5.75 28.36
C ALA A 148 3.43 5.49 29.81
N GLY A 149 4.31 4.90 30.63
CA GLY A 149 4.01 4.54 32.02
C GLY A 149 3.31 3.18 32.21
N ALA A 150 2.84 2.53 31.14
CA ALA A 150 2.29 1.18 31.23
C ALA A 150 3.42 0.14 31.31
N THR A 151 3.27 -0.81 32.24
CA THR A 151 4.20 -1.93 32.45
C THR A 151 3.60 -3.28 32.09
N SER A 152 2.28 -3.35 31.95
CA SER A 152 1.58 -4.53 31.48
C SER A 152 0.27 -4.18 30.78
N TYR A 153 -0.20 -5.12 29.96
CA TYR A 153 -1.37 -5.00 29.11
C TYR A 153 -2.24 -6.26 29.28
N LYS A 154 -3.51 -6.06 29.63
CA LYS A 154 -4.57 -7.07 29.58
C LYS A 154 -5.21 -7.04 28.19
N LEU A 155 -5.22 -8.20 27.55
CA LEU A 155 -5.76 -8.45 26.22
C LEU A 155 -7.08 -9.20 26.36
N SER A 156 -8.07 -8.85 25.56
CA SER A 156 -9.34 -9.59 25.45
C SER A 156 -9.93 -9.43 24.05
N PHE A 157 -10.92 -10.27 23.72
CA PHE A 157 -11.66 -10.14 22.47
C PHE A 157 -13.13 -9.80 22.71
N ARG A 158 -13.74 -9.19 21.70
CA ARG A 158 -15.18 -9.28 21.46
C ARG A 158 -15.44 -10.11 20.22
N GLU A 159 -16.50 -10.90 20.24
CA GLU A 159 -17.03 -11.67 19.11
C GLU A 159 -18.41 -11.13 18.77
N ASN A 160 -18.58 -10.60 17.55
CA ASN A 160 -19.82 -9.97 17.08
C ASN A 160 -20.38 -8.92 18.09
N GLY A 161 -19.47 -8.13 18.68
CA GLY A 161 -19.79 -7.11 19.69
C GLY A 161 -20.00 -7.63 21.12
N ALA A 162 -20.10 -8.94 21.34
CA ALA A 162 -20.26 -9.54 22.66
C ALA A 162 -18.91 -9.91 23.31
N LYS A 163 -18.87 -10.02 24.65
CA LYS A 163 -17.65 -10.47 25.36
C LYS A 163 -17.27 -11.88 24.90
N PHE A 164 -16.03 -12.06 24.47
CA PHE A 164 -15.45 -13.36 24.19
C PHE A 164 -14.72 -13.86 25.45
N ASN A 165 -14.88 -15.14 25.81
CA ASN A 165 -14.32 -15.70 27.04
C ASN A 165 -12.83 -16.05 26.88
N TRP A 166 -12.01 -15.02 26.71
CA TRP A 166 -10.56 -15.12 26.67
C TRP A 166 -9.93 -13.83 27.18
N GLU A 167 -8.92 -13.98 28.04
CA GLU A 167 -8.10 -12.88 28.53
C GLU A 167 -6.64 -13.35 28.65
N MET A 168 -5.70 -12.44 28.42
CA MET A 168 -4.27 -12.68 28.60
C MET A 168 -3.62 -11.41 29.15
N THR A 169 -2.58 -11.54 29.99
CA THR A 169 -1.78 -10.37 30.42
C THR A 169 -0.33 -10.56 30.01
N VAL A 170 0.27 -9.53 29.42
CA VAL A 170 1.69 -9.51 29.00
C VAL A 170 2.35 -8.19 29.36
N SER A 171 3.69 -8.14 29.38
CA SER A 171 4.48 -6.92 29.62
C SER A 171 4.92 -6.20 28.34
N GLY A 172 4.92 -6.89 27.20
CA GLY A 172 5.31 -6.33 25.89
C GLY A 172 4.15 -5.67 25.15
N THR A 173 4.39 -5.29 23.89
CA THR A 173 3.38 -4.74 22.96
C THR A 173 3.00 -5.70 21.83
N GLU A 174 3.38 -6.97 22.01
CA GLU A 174 3.11 -8.06 21.07
C GLU A 174 2.80 -9.32 21.86
N ALA A 175 1.85 -10.10 21.37
CA ALA A 175 1.49 -11.42 21.90
C ALA A 175 0.96 -12.31 20.78
N VAL A 176 1.01 -13.63 20.98
CA VAL A 176 0.39 -14.59 20.05
C VAL A 176 -0.87 -15.15 20.70
N TYR A 177 -1.99 -15.09 20.00
CA TYR A 177 -3.20 -15.76 20.44
C TYR A 177 -3.02 -17.29 20.35
N GLY A 178 -3.21 -18.00 21.46
CA GLY A 178 -2.94 -19.44 21.54
C GLY A 178 -3.88 -20.34 20.72
N GLY A 179 -5.03 -19.81 20.29
CA GLY A 179 -6.05 -20.54 19.54
C GLY A 179 -7.20 -21.09 20.38
N GLU A 180 -7.19 -20.87 21.70
CA GLU A 180 -8.24 -21.35 22.61
C GLU A 180 -8.84 -20.19 23.41
N PRO A 181 -10.17 -19.95 23.35
CA PRO A 181 -11.16 -20.69 22.56
C PRO A 181 -10.99 -20.54 21.03
N VAL A 182 -11.35 -21.55 20.24
CA VAL A 182 -11.19 -21.48 18.78
C VAL A 182 -11.97 -20.32 18.16
N LEU A 183 -11.26 -19.44 17.45
CA LEU A 183 -11.86 -18.42 16.60
C LEU A 183 -12.55 -19.09 15.39
N LYS A 184 -13.75 -18.66 15.05
CA LYS A 184 -14.61 -19.29 14.04
C LYS A 184 -14.62 -18.50 12.73
N PRO A 185 -14.60 -19.18 11.57
CA PRO A 185 -14.89 -18.55 10.28
C PRO A 185 -16.24 -17.81 10.29
N GLY A 186 -16.29 -16.65 9.65
CA GLY A 186 -17.51 -15.84 9.52
C GLY A 186 -17.91 -15.02 10.75
N ALA A 187 -17.28 -15.21 11.91
CA ALA A 187 -17.43 -14.32 13.05
C ALA A 187 -16.51 -13.10 12.91
N SER A 188 -16.99 -11.95 13.42
CA SER A 188 -16.20 -10.73 13.51
C SER A 188 -15.61 -10.60 14.91
N TYR A 189 -14.32 -10.31 14.99
CA TYR A 189 -13.57 -10.20 16.22
C TYR A 189 -12.94 -8.82 16.37
N LYS A 190 -12.92 -8.30 17.59
CA LYS A 190 -12.22 -7.06 17.95
C LYS A 190 -11.25 -7.32 19.10
N LEU A 191 -9.98 -6.97 18.89
CA LEU A 191 -8.98 -6.94 19.96
C LEU A 191 -9.20 -5.72 20.85
N ILE A 192 -9.20 -5.96 22.16
CA ILE A 192 -9.21 -4.92 23.20
C ILE A 192 -7.92 -5.06 23.99
N VAL A 193 -7.27 -3.93 24.22
CA VAL A 193 -6.06 -3.83 25.02
C VAL A 193 -6.27 -2.81 26.12
N GLU A 194 -6.01 -3.20 27.35
CA GLU A 194 -6.11 -2.34 28.53
C GLU A 194 -4.78 -2.36 29.29
N THR A 195 -4.22 -1.18 29.52
CA THR A 195 -3.00 -1.00 30.31
C THR A 195 -3.27 -1.22 31.80
N ASN A 196 -2.23 -1.55 32.58
CA ASN A 196 -2.31 -1.58 34.04
C ASN A 196 -2.64 -0.21 34.69
N THR A 197 -2.53 0.88 33.94
CA THR A 197 -2.93 2.23 34.37
C THR A 197 -4.39 2.55 34.02
N GLY A 198 -5.17 1.59 33.51
CA GLY A 198 -6.60 1.72 33.20
C GLY A 198 -6.91 2.38 31.84
N ILE A 199 -5.90 2.66 31.02
CA ILE A 199 -6.08 3.19 29.66
C ILE A 199 -6.40 2.04 28.71
N SER A 200 -7.51 2.12 27.98
CA SER A 200 -7.99 1.10 27.05
C SER A 200 -7.93 1.56 25.60
N SER A 201 -7.78 0.62 24.67
CA SER A 201 -7.93 0.82 23.22
C SER A 201 -9.34 1.31 22.87
N GLU A 202 -10.35 0.96 23.67
CA GLU A 202 -11.74 1.39 23.45
C GLU A 202 -11.97 2.88 23.77
N ASN A 203 -11.03 3.54 24.43
CA ASN A 203 -11.11 4.98 24.69
C ASN A 203 -10.88 5.82 23.41
N ALA A 204 -10.56 5.17 22.29
CA ALA A 204 -10.39 5.82 21.01
C ALA A 204 -11.70 6.40 20.47
N VAL A 205 -11.75 7.72 20.30
CA VAL A 205 -12.84 8.37 19.57
C VAL A 205 -12.64 8.13 18.07
N GLY A 206 -13.65 7.56 17.40
CA GLY A 206 -13.67 7.44 15.93
C GLY A 206 -12.95 6.22 15.37
N GLU A 207 -12.86 5.12 16.12
CA GLU A 207 -12.63 3.81 15.50
C GLU A 207 -13.74 3.54 14.50
N GLY A 208 -13.44 3.74 13.20
CA GLY A 208 -14.15 3.01 12.15
C GLY A 208 -13.97 1.50 12.37
N ASP A 209 -14.56 0.67 11.54
CA ASP A 209 -14.43 -0.79 11.66
C ASP A 209 -12.94 -1.20 11.83
N ILE A 210 -12.57 -1.73 13.00
CA ILE A 210 -11.22 -2.26 13.29
C ILE A 210 -11.26 -3.76 13.51
N GLU A 211 -12.40 -4.37 13.22
CA GLU A 211 -12.61 -5.79 13.43
C GLU A 211 -11.80 -6.61 12.41
N PHE A 212 -11.67 -7.88 12.72
CA PHE A 212 -11.04 -8.87 11.86
C PHE A 212 -11.89 -10.14 11.87
N SER A 213 -11.75 -10.95 10.84
CA SER A 213 -12.46 -12.22 10.74
C SER A 213 -11.53 -13.30 10.22
N LEU A 214 -11.95 -14.56 10.31
CA LEU A 214 -11.25 -15.66 9.67
C LEU A 214 -11.82 -15.91 8.27
N LEU A 215 -10.94 -16.28 7.34
CA LEU A 215 -11.35 -16.80 6.03
C LEU A 215 -12.20 -18.05 6.19
N ASP A 216 -13.19 -18.19 5.30
CA ASP A 216 -13.93 -19.44 5.18
C ASP A 216 -13.09 -20.53 4.48
N GLU A 217 -13.55 -21.79 4.56
CA GLU A 217 -12.84 -22.93 3.98
C GLU A 217 -12.61 -22.80 2.47
N ARG A 218 -13.55 -22.18 1.75
CA ARG A 218 -13.48 -22.01 0.30
C ARG A 218 -12.42 -20.96 -0.05
N GLU A 219 -12.41 -19.83 0.65
CA GLU A 219 -11.39 -18.80 0.53
C GLU A 219 -10.00 -19.38 0.87
N MET A 220 -9.90 -20.13 1.98
CA MET A 220 -8.66 -20.81 2.37
C MET A 220 -8.16 -21.78 1.29
N GLN A 221 -9.04 -22.56 0.68
CA GLN A 221 -8.63 -23.49 -0.38
C GLN A 221 -8.15 -22.76 -1.64
N ARG A 222 -8.79 -21.63 -2.00
CA ARG A 222 -8.32 -20.79 -3.11
C ARG A 222 -6.92 -20.25 -2.83
N VAL A 223 -6.68 -19.72 -1.63
CA VAL A 223 -5.36 -19.23 -1.22
C VAL A 223 -4.30 -20.33 -1.31
N LYS A 224 -4.60 -21.53 -0.80
CA LYS A 224 -3.69 -22.69 -0.89
C LYS A 224 -3.34 -23.04 -2.33
N ASN A 225 -4.32 -23.00 -3.24
CA ASN A 225 -4.10 -23.29 -4.65
C ASN A 225 -3.20 -22.22 -5.31
N GLU A 226 -3.44 -20.93 -5.04
CA GLU A 226 -2.61 -19.83 -5.55
C GLU A 226 -1.17 -19.92 -5.04
N ILE A 227 -0.98 -20.17 -3.74
CA ILE A 227 0.36 -20.38 -3.16
C ILE A 227 1.04 -21.59 -3.81
N GLY A 228 0.32 -22.71 -3.97
CA GLY A 228 0.86 -23.90 -4.63
C GLY A 228 1.23 -23.68 -6.11
N ALA A 229 0.59 -22.73 -6.80
CA ALA A 229 0.98 -22.31 -8.13
C ALA A 229 2.26 -21.44 -8.11
N ILE A 230 2.36 -20.52 -7.15
CA ILE A 230 3.56 -19.69 -6.92
C ILE A 230 4.78 -20.57 -6.62
N ASP A 231 4.63 -21.57 -5.75
CA ASP A 231 5.71 -22.48 -5.36
C ASP A 231 6.33 -23.24 -6.55
N LYS A 232 5.53 -23.52 -7.58
CA LYS A 232 5.96 -24.20 -8.81
C LYS A 232 6.56 -23.25 -9.84
N GLN A 233 6.06 -22.02 -9.94
CA GLN A 233 6.41 -21.08 -11.02
C GLN A 233 7.53 -20.12 -10.65
N VAL A 234 7.71 -19.82 -9.36
CA VAL A 234 8.66 -18.81 -8.87
C VAL A 234 9.81 -19.53 -8.16
N PRO A 235 11.03 -19.58 -8.73
CA PRO A 235 12.12 -20.36 -8.16
C PRO A 235 12.82 -19.70 -6.96
N ASN A 236 12.63 -18.39 -6.77
CA ASN A 236 13.33 -17.61 -5.75
C ASN A 236 12.45 -17.41 -4.50
N GLU A 237 12.94 -17.81 -3.32
CA GLU A 237 12.18 -17.73 -2.06
C GLU A 237 11.76 -16.31 -1.66
N THR A 238 12.57 -15.30 -1.95
CA THR A 238 12.19 -13.90 -1.71
C THR A 238 11.06 -13.49 -2.65
N ALA A 239 11.18 -13.84 -3.93
CA ALA A 239 10.15 -13.54 -4.93
C ALA A 239 8.84 -14.27 -4.62
N LYS A 240 8.91 -15.52 -4.12
CA LYS A 240 7.74 -16.25 -3.61
C LYS A 240 7.06 -15.49 -2.48
N LYS A 241 7.81 -15.07 -1.47
CA LYS A 241 7.27 -14.28 -0.35
C LYS A 241 6.55 -13.03 -0.85
N LEU A 242 7.18 -12.25 -1.73
CA LEU A 242 6.54 -11.06 -2.29
C LEU A 242 5.27 -11.41 -3.09
N ALA A 243 5.30 -12.47 -3.91
CA ALA A 243 4.14 -12.93 -4.66
C ALA A 243 2.99 -13.41 -3.76
N ILE A 244 3.30 -14.13 -2.68
CA ILE A 244 2.34 -14.60 -1.67
C ILE A 244 1.72 -13.40 -0.93
N SER A 245 2.51 -12.37 -0.62
CA SER A 245 1.96 -11.16 0.01
C SER A 245 0.88 -10.50 -0.87
N ASN A 246 1.04 -10.51 -2.19
CA ASN A 246 0.02 -10.00 -3.11
C ASN A 246 -1.23 -10.89 -3.18
N VAL A 247 -1.09 -12.22 -3.04
CA VAL A 247 -2.25 -13.11 -2.88
C VAL A 247 -3.05 -12.71 -1.65
N TYR A 248 -2.38 -12.47 -0.52
CA TYR A 248 -3.01 -12.05 0.73
C TYR A 248 -3.68 -10.68 0.60
N LEU A 249 -3.03 -9.70 -0.04
CA LEU A 249 -3.64 -8.41 -0.32
C LEU A 249 -4.88 -8.51 -1.22
N ASN A 250 -4.89 -9.45 -2.18
CA ASN A 250 -6.03 -9.63 -3.08
C ASN A 250 -7.30 -10.07 -2.35
N ILE A 251 -7.15 -10.82 -1.25
CA ILE A 251 -8.26 -11.34 -0.42
C ILE A 251 -8.46 -10.57 0.91
N ASN A 252 -7.83 -9.41 1.06
CA ASN A 252 -7.90 -8.57 2.26
C ASN A 252 -7.30 -9.20 3.54
N SER A 253 -6.35 -10.11 3.39
CA SER A 253 -5.48 -10.60 4.47
C SER A 253 -4.28 -9.68 4.66
N ILE A 254 -4.58 -8.47 5.11
CA ILE A 254 -3.61 -7.38 5.24
C ILE A 254 -2.58 -7.68 6.32
N ALA A 255 -2.97 -8.29 7.45
CA ALA A 255 -2.04 -8.58 8.54
C ALA A 255 -0.93 -9.54 8.09
N GLU A 256 -1.27 -10.65 7.43
CA GLU A 256 -0.30 -11.62 6.91
C GLU A 256 0.53 -11.04 5.77
N ALA A 257 -0.05 -10.20 4.91
CA ALA A 257 0.72 -9.51 3.87
C ALA A 257 1.77 -8.58 4.49
N ILE A 258 1.39 -7.79 5.50
CA ILE A 258 2.32 -6.91 6.22
C ILE A 258 3.41 -7.73 6.91
N GLU A 259 3.07 -8.83 7.59
CA GLU A 259 4.05 -9.70 8.25
C GLU A 259 5.12 -10.19 7.27
N ILE A 260 4.70 -10.65 6.08
CA ILE A 260 5.63 -11.06 5.03
C ILE A 260 6.50 -9.87 4.59
N LEU A 261 5.89 -8.74 4.24
CA LEU A 261 6.61 -7.56 3.72
C LEU A 261 7.59 -6.99 4.75
N GLU A 262 7.26 -7.02 6.05
CA GLU A 262 8.15 -6.60 7.15
C GLU A 262 9.30 -7.60 7.39
N SER A 263 9.16 -8.85 6.96
CA SER A 263 10.21 -9.87 7.05
C SER A 263 11.27 -9.77 5.94
N LEU A 264 10.92 -9.24 4.76
CA LEU A 264 11.80 -9.17 3.60
C LEU A 264 13.09 -8.36 3.86
N PRO A 265 13.04 -7.18 4.51
CA PRO A 265 14.24 -6.45 4.90
C PRO A 265 15.20 -7.27 5.77
N LYS A 266 14.67 -8.08 6.69
CA LYS A 266 15.47 -8.87 7.64
C LYS A 266 16.31 -9.96 6.96
N ILE A 267 15.97 -10.30 5.71
CA ILE A 267 16.70 -11.27 4.88
C ILE A 267 17.42 -10.61 3.71
N GLY A 268 17.65 -9.28 3.77
CA GLY A 268 18.47 -8.52 2.82
C GLY A 268 17.73 -7.93 1.63
N VAL A 269 16.38 -7.94 1.64
CA VAL A 269 15.56 -7.42 0.53
C VAL A 269 14.95 -6.11 0.96
N GLU A 270 15.78 -5.07 0.90
CA GLU A 270 15.47 -3.72 1.32
C GLU A 270 15.30 -2.80 0.11
N THR A 271 14.09 -2.77 -0.46
CA THR A 271 13.81 -1.95 -1.63
C THR A 271 12.82 -0.82 -1.29
N PRO A 272 13.01 0.39 -1.86
CA PRO A 272 12.06 1.49 -1.70
C PRO A 272 10.60 1.11 -2.02
N PRO A 273 10.29 0.35 -3.08
CA PRO A 273 8.92 -0.06 -3.37
C PRO A 273 8.25 -0.94 -2.29
N ILE A 274 9.01 -1.79 -1.60
CA ILE A 274 8.48 -2.61 -0.48
C ILE A 274 8.12 -1.71 0.69
N TYR A 275 9.02 -0.81 1.09
CA TYR A 275 8.74 0.16 2.15
C TYR A 275 7.58 1.08 1.79
N ARG A 276 7.47 1.50 0.53
CA ARG A 276 6.34 2.30 0.05
C ARG A 276 5.03 1.53 0.15
N THR A 277 5.03 0.24 -0.21
CA THR A 277 3.85 -0.63 -0.07
C THR A 277 3.42 -0.75 1.39
N LEU A 278 4.36 -0.92 2.33
CA LEU A 278 4.05 -0.92 3.76
C LEU A 278 3.45 0.43 4.21
N GLY A 279 4.04 1.56 3.79
CA GLY A 279 3.50 2.90 4.08
C GLY A 279 2.07 3.08 3.57
N ASP A 280 1.80 2.65 2.33
CA ASP A 280 0.48 2.67 1.71
C ASP A 280 -0.51 1.79 2.50
N LEU A 281 -0.14 0.56 2.88
CA LEU A 281 -1.02 -0.33 3.64
C LEU A 281 -1.38 0.26 5.01
N TYR A 282 -0.38 0.73 5.75
CA TYR A 282 -0.60 1.35 7.05
C TYR A 282 -1.48 2.60 6.95
N LEU A 283 -1.24 3.46 5.96
CA LEU A 283 -2.00 4.71 5.82
C LEU A 283 -3.40 4.51 5.26
N GLU A 284 -3.51 3.74 4.17
CA GLU A 284 -4.71 3.69 3.34
C GLU A 284 -5.66 2.57 3.77
N LYS A 285 -5.13 1.44 4.24
CA LYS A 285 -5.94 0.30 4.67
C LYS A 285 -6.17 0.27 6.18
N LEU A 286 -5.13 0.54 6.96
CA LEU A 286 -5.22 0.46 8.43
C LEU A 286 -5.50 1.80 9.13
N GLN A 287 -5.26 2.93 8.45
CA GLN A 287 -5.35 4.29 9.01
C GLN A 287 -4.39 4.54 10.18
N LEU A 288 -3.23 3.87 10.16
CA LEU A 288 -2.17 3.95 11.16
C LEU A 288 -1.09 4.93 10.71
N VAL A 289 -1.30 6.20 11.06
CA VAL A 289 -0.48 7.34 10.59
C VAL A 289 0.99 7.25 11.05
N PRO A 290 1.32 6.89 12.31
CA PRO A 290 2.71 6.78 12.74
C PRO A 290 3.48 5.67 12.04
N GLN A 291 2.83 4.51 11.85
CA GLN A 291 3.40 3.37 11.12
C GLN A 291 3.65 3.74 9.66
N ALA A 292 2.72 4.45 9.03
CA ALA A 292 2.90 4.95 7.67
C ALA A 292 4.07 5.94 7.57
N GLU A 293 4.19 6.89 8.51
CA GLU A 293 5.31 7.84 8.58
C GLU A 293 6.66 7.10 8.59
N PHE A 294 6.79 6.12 9.49
CA PHE A 294 8.00 5.30 9.63
C PHE A 294 8.40 4.66 8.30
N TYR A 295 7.45 4.02 7.60
CA TYR A 295 7.75 3.34 6.34
C TYR A 295 8.01 4.29 5.18
N TYR A 296 7.29 5.41 5.06
CA TYR A 296 7.62 6.39 4.02
C TYR A 296 8.99 7.04 4.25
N LEU A 297 9.41 7.28 5.50
CA LEU A 297 10.77 7.74 5.80
C LEU A 297 11.82 6.70 5.38
N LYS A 298 11.54 5.40 5.56
CA LYS A 298 12.41 4.35 5.02
C LYS A 298 12.55 4.40 3.50
N VAL A 299 11.50 4.74 2.76
CA VAL A 299 11.60 4.97 1.30
C VAL A 299 12.60 6.08 1.01
N ILE A 300 12.48 7.24 1.68
CA ILE A 300 13.37 8.39 1.46
C ILE A 300 14.84 8.04 1.76
N ASN A 301 15.08 7.23 2.79
CA ASN A 301 16.44 6.83 3.18
C ASN A 301 17.05 5.75 2.27
N ALA A 302 16.22 4.86 1.70
CA ALA A 302 16.69 3.75 0.86
C ALA A 302 16.75 4.10 -0.63
N ALA A 303 15.95 5.05 -1.10
CA ALA A 303 15.86 5.41 -2.52
C ALA A 303 17.07 6.22 -2.98
N LYS A 304 17.52 5.96 -4.21
CA LYS A 304 18.57 6.75 -4.84
C LYS A 304 18.01 8.11 -5.28
N PRO A 305 18.85 9.17 -5.38
CA PRO A 305 18.38 10.48 -5.81
C PRO A 305 17.70 10.52 -7.19
N ASP A 306 18.07 9.60 -8.09
CA ASP A 306 17.51 9.43 -9.43
C ASP A 306 16.22 8.57 -9.45
N ASP A 307 15.84 7.96 -8.33
CA ASP A 307 14.55 7.26 -8.16
C ASP A 307 13.43 8.27 -7.87
N ILE A 308 13.20 9.15 -8.84
CA ILE A 308 12.25 10.27 -8.73
C ILE A 308 10.85 9.74 -8.45
N GLU A 309 10.47 8.58 -9.01
CA GLU A 309 9.14 8.00 -8.82
C GLU A 309 8.88 7.62 -7.36
N GLU A 310 9.75 6.79 -6.77
CA GLU A 310 9.57 6.34 -5.38
C GLU A 310 9.70 7.50 -4.38
N LEU A 311 10.65 8.40 -4.61
CA LEU A 311 10.80 9.62 -3.79
C LEU A 311 9.55 10.51 -3.85
N THR A 312 8.98 10.70 -5.04
CA THR A 312 7.79 11.55 -5.25
C THR A 312 6.59 10.99 -4.50
N VAL A 313 6.31 9.69 -4.67
CA VAL A 313 5.15 9.05 -4.04
C VAL A 313 5.32 8.98 -2.53
N ALA A 314 6.52 8.70 -2.01
CA ALA A 314 6.77 8.71 -0.57
C ALA A 314 6.64 10.11 0.04
N ARG A 315 7.12 11.15 -0.63
CA ARG A 315 6.92 12.55 -0.19
C ARG A 315 5.44 12.94 -0.22
N TYR A 316 4.69 12.48 -1.22
CA TYR A 316 3.24 12.66 -1.21
C TYR A 316 2.60 11.97 0.01
N GLY A 317 2.97 10.71 0.29
CA GLY A 317 2.57 9.96 1.47
C GLY A 317 2.86 10.70 2.78
N LEU A 318 4.09 11.18 2.97
CA LEU A 318 4.49 11.99 4.14
C LEU A 318 3.69 13.29 4.25
N GLY A 319 3.44 13.97 3.13
CA GLY A 319 2.57 15.14 3.10
C GLY A 319 1.16 14.84 3.63
N GLN A 320 0.60 13.69 3.27
CA GLN A 320 -0.69 13.23 3.78
C GLN A 320 -0.64 12.87 5.27
N VAL A 321 0.41 12.16 5.70
CA VAL A 321 0.66 11.78 7.10
C VAL A 321 0.71 13.03 7.98
N HIS A 322 1.56 14.00 7.63
CA HIS A 322 1.71 15.22 8.43
C HIS A 322 0.44 16.09 8.41
N SER A 323 -0.31 16.12 7.30
CA SER A 323 -1.63 16.78 7.26
C SER A 323 -2.60 16.12 8.24
N ALA A 324 -2.63 14.79 8.31
CA ALA A 324 -3.47 14.06 9.27
C ALA A 324 -3.04 14.31 10.73
N MET A 325 -1.74 14.51 10.97
CA MET A 325 -1.20 14.91 12.28
C MET A 325 -1.37 16.41 12.61
N ARG A 326 -2.02 17.21 11.76
CA ARG A 326 -2.12 18.69 11.88
C ARG A 326 -0.78 19.43 11.92
N LYS A 327 0.30 18.76 11.49
CA LYS A 327 1.65 19.31 11.26
C LYS A 327 1.67 19.99 9.88
N ASN A 328 0.93 21.08 9.75
CA ASN A 328 0.60 21.67 8.45
C ASN A 328 1.84 22.19 7.70
N GLN A 329 2.83 22.77 8.40
CA GLN A 329 4.07 23.27 7.77
C GLN A 329 4.89 22.11 7.18
N GLU A 330 5.06 21.02 7.93
CA GLU A 330 5.72 19.80 7.49
C GLU A 330 4.96 19.16 6.32
N ALA A 331 3.63 19.10 6.42
CA ALA A 331 2.78 18.61 5.35
C ALA A 331 2.99 19.41 4.05
N MET A 332 2.97 20.74 4.15
CA MET A 332 3.22 21.62 3.00
C MET A 332 4.63 21.46 2.44
N ARG A 333 5.66 21.30 3.28
CA ARG A 333 7.03 21.02 2.84
C ARG A 333 7.08 19.76 1.97
N TYR A 334 6.56 18.64 2.46
CA TYR A 334 6.59 17.38 1.71
C TYR A 334 5.72 17.42 0.45
N LEU A 335 4.53 18.05 0.52
CA LEU A 335 3.66 18.21 -0.63
C LEU A 335 4.27 19.08 -1.73
N ARG A 336 5.03 20.14 -1.41
CA ARG A 336 5.77 20.91 -2.41
C ARG A 336 6.79 20.04 -3.14
N MET A 337 7.58 19.26 -2.39
CA MET A 337 8.57 18.35 -3.00
C MET A 337 7.89 17.27 -3.86
N ALA A 338 6.74 16.76 -3.43
CA ALA A 338 5.95 15.81 -4.21
C ALA A 338 5.39 16.46 -5.49
N LYS A 339 4.92 17.71 -5.41
CA LYS A 339 4.44 18.46 -6.58
C LYS A 339 5.52 18.60 -7.64
N ASP A 340 6.73 18.98 -7.24
CA ASP A 340 7.87 19.14 -8.15
C ASP A 340 8.27 17.80 -8.78
N GLY A 341 8.18 16.72 -7.99
CA GLY A 341 8.33 15.35 -8.47
C GLY A 341 7.30 14.94 -9.52
N PHE A 342 6.01 15.13 -9.24
CA PHE A 342 4.92 14.83 -10.19
C PHE A 342 5.03 15.66 -11.46
N LYS A 343 5.43 16.94 -11.35
CA LYS A 343 5.71 17.80 -12.50
C LYS A 343 6.85 17.23 -13.36
N SER A 344 7.93 16.76 -12.73
CA SER A 344 9.07 16.15 -13.42
C SER A 344 8.70 14.84 -14.12
N LEU A 345 7.76 14.09 -13.54
CA LEU A 345 7.22 12.84 -14.12
C LEU A 345 6.14 13.08 -15.19
N GLY A 346 5.67 14.32 -15.35
CA GLY A 346 4.59 14.68 -16.26
C GLY A 346 3.18 14.31 -15.77
N ASP A 347 3.01 14.00 -14.48
CA ASP A 347 1.71 13.68 -13.87
C ASP A 347 0.96 14.96 -13.47
N LEU A 348 0.47 15.69 -14.49
CA LEU A 348 -0.29 16.94 -14.32
C LEU A 348 -1.54 16.77 -13.43
N PRO A 349 -2.34 15.68 -13.53
CA PRO A 349 -3.47 15.47 -12.63
C PRO A 349 -3.06 15.42 -11.15
N MET A 350 -1.94 14.77 -10.81
CA MET A 350 -1.44 14.79 -9.44
C MET A 350 -0.88 16.15 -9.03
N VAL A 351 -0.26 16.91 -9.94
CA VAL A 351 0.15 18.31 -9.66
C VAL A 351 -1.06 19.14 -9.22
N GLU A 352 -2.14 19.15 -9.99
CA GLU A 352 -3.36 19.90 -9.67
C GLU A 352 -3.97 19.48 -8.33
N LYS A 353 -4.01 18.16 -8.07
CA LYS A 353 -4.49 17.61 -6.80
C LYS A 353 -3.65 18.10 -5.62
N VAL A 354 -2.33 18.06 -5.73
CA VAL A 354 -1.41 18.49 -4.68
C VAL A 354 -1.51 20.01 -4.47
N GLU A 355 -1.69 20.80 -5.52
CA GLU A 355 -1.90 22.25 -5.38
C GLU A 355 -3.17 22.61 -4.63
N LYS A 356 -4.26 21.86 -4.87
CA LYS A 356 -5.49 22.01 -4.08
C LYS A 356 -5.22 21.74 -2.59
N GLN A 357 -4.51 20.65 -2.28
CA GLN A 357 -4.17 20.30 -0.90
C GLN A 357 -3.29 21.36 -0.24
N LEU A 358 -2.31 21.91 -0.96
CA LEU A 358 -1.46 23.00 -0.47
C LEU A 358 -2.27 24.27 -0.15
N ARG A 359 -3.21 24.66 -1.02
CA ARG A 359 -4.12 25.79 -0.76
C ARG A 359 -4.99 25.55 0.47
N ASP A 360 -5.51 24.33 0.63
CA ASP A 360 -6.34 23.99 1.79
C ASP A 360 -5.54 24.02 3.10
N LEU A 361 -4.28 23.55 3.09
CA LEU A 361 -3.38 23.65 4.24
C LEU A 361 -3.00 25.09 4.58
N GLN A 362 -2.71 25.91 3.57
CA GLN A 362 -2.41 27.34 3.75
C GLN A 362 -3.57 28.05 4.45
N ARG A 363 -4.82 27.84 4.00
CA ARG A 363 -6.00 28.40 4.66
C ARG A 363 -6.19 27.91 6.10
N ARG A 364 -5.75 26.68 6.43
CA ARG A 364 -5.81 26.17 7.81
C ARG A 364 -4.79 26.88 8.70
N GLU A 365 -3.61 27.20 8.18
CA GLU A 365 -2.57 27.92 8.92
C GLU A 365 -2.96 29.38 9.16
N GLU A 366 -3.55 30.06 8.17
CA GLU A 366 -4.01 31.46 8.30
C GLU A 366 -5.17 31.64 9.31
N ARG A 367 -5.82 30.55 9.70
CA ARG A 367 -6.95 30.53 10.66
C ARG A 367 -6.52 30.13 12.07
N LYS A 368 -5.27 29.72 12.28
CA LYS A 368 -4.70 29.51 13.62
C LYS A 368 -4.27 30.84 14.20
#